data_AF-A0A9J6F476-F1
#
_entry.id   AF-A0A9J6F476-F1
#
_cell.length_a   1.000
_cell.length_b   1.000
_cell.length_c   1.000
_cell.angle_alpha   90.00
_cell.angle_beta   90.00
_cell.angle_gamma   90.00
#
_symmetry.space_group_name_H-M   'P 1'
#
loop_
_entity.id
_entity.type
_entity.pdbx_description
1 polymer ?
#
loop_
_entity_poly.entity_id
_entity_poly.type
_entity_poly.pdbx_seq_one_letter_code
_entity_poly.pdbx_strand_id
1 'polypeptide(L)'
;MANESSVVGGSSMVNGFNANETLSCRGYPKQRICLVGSLKDNESVVQAAKCQGLPVVYSESGEEFAGDRGTVFVVENFEGPLFEQLKQRSLVLGPLVLLQCAERSIPFPDKGRPIYNLAMDGLVIVFTGFKSRSELCELLLLSHYMGASVRDKFSSRTVTHCVADCVTSAKYELSDALDIPIMKKEWLLEAWAHRNEKDFSVTSESMRGKTETTKGRCSLVSPSSVRFTDA
;
A
#
# COMPACT_ATOMS: atom_id res chain seq x y z
N MET A 1 -36.81 -7.48 -17.87
CA MET A 1 -35.62 -7.86 -18.66
C MET A 1 -34.44 -7.09 -18.11
N ALA A 2 -33.68 -7.71 -17.20
CA ALA A 2 -32.43 -7.14 -16.69
C ALA A 2 -31.33 -7.51 -17.70
N ASN A 3 -30.67 -6.50 -18.27
CA ASN A 3 -29.62 -6.73 -19.25
C ASN A 3 -28.28 -6.89 -18.53
N GLU A 4 -27.69 -8.07 -18.65
CA GLU A 4 -26.35 -8.40 -18.21
C GLU A 4 -25.34 -7.64 -19.08
N SER A 5 -24.73 -6.58 -18.54
CA SER A 5 -23.58 -5.94 -19.16
C SER A 5 -22.32 -6.77 -18.91
N SER A 6 -21.94 -7.47 -19.97
CA SER A 6 -20.70 -8.19 -20.23
C SER A 6 -19.45 -7.57 -19.61
N VAL A 7 -18.80 -8.35 -18.75
CA VAL A 7 -17.47 -8.08 -18.19
C VAL A 7 -16.45 -8.12 -19.33
N VAL A 8 -15.88 -6.96 -19.69
CA VAL A 8 -14.80 -6.88 -20.68
C VAL A 8 -13.54 -7.48 -20.06
N GLY A 9 -13.22 -8.71 -20.48
CA GLY A 9 -11.99 -9.42 -20.15
C GLY A 9 -10.81 -8.84 -20.90
N GLY A 10 -10.16 -7.83 -20.32
CA GLY A 10 -8.77 -7.51 -20.63
C GLY A 10 -7.85 -8.43 -19.82
N SER A 11 -6.87 -9.04 -20.47
CA SER A 11 -5.84 -9.88 -19.82
C SER A 11 -5.16 -9.12 -18.69
N SER A 12 -5.62 -9.37 -17.48
CA SER A 12 -5.15 -8.75 -16.26
C SER A 12 -3.75 -9.29 -15.95
N MET A 13 -2.73 -8.45 -16.09
CA MET A 13 -1.38 -8.79 -15.60
C MET A 13 -1.38 -9.03 -14.08
N VAL A 14 -2.39 -8.56 -13.36
CA VAL A 14 -2.50 -8.75 -11.91
C VAL A 14 -3.06 -10.11 -11.49
N ASN A 15 -3.65 -10.90 -12.40
CA ASN A 15 -4.13 -12.27 -12.12
C ASN A 15 -3.01 -13.30 -11.86
N GLY A 16 -1.74 -12.91 -12.02
CA GLY A 16 -0.58 -13.71 -11.63
C GLY A 16 0.20 -13.13 -10.45
N PHE A 17 -0.34 -12.15 -9.73
CA PHE A 17 0.34 -11.56 -8.58
C PHE A 17 0.02 -12.37 -7.32
N ASN A 18 0.70 -13.50 -7.17
CA ASN A 18 1.12 -13.93 -5.84
C ASN A 18 2.23 -12.97 -5.40
N ALA A 19 1.86 -11.75 -4.97
CA ALA A 19 2.71 -11.01 -4.06
C ALA A 19 2.83 -11.94 -2.85
N ASN A 20 3.97 -12.65 -2.75
CA ASN A 20 4.32 -13.70 -1.78
C ASN A 20 3.17 -14.01 -0.87
N GLU A 21 2.47 -15.14 -1.08
CA GLU A 21 1.44 -15.69 -0.18
C GLU A 21 1.95 -15.61 1.25
N THR A 22 1.74 -14.44 1.84
CA THR A 22 1.96 -14.15 3.22
C THR A 22 0.81 -14.89 3.82
N LEU A 23 1.10 -16.02 4.46
CA LEU A 23 0.07 -16.82 5.13
C LEU A 23 -0.77 -15.82 5.91
N SER A 24 -2.01 -15.63 5.46
CA SER A 24 -2.83 -14.52 5.90
C SER A 24 -2.95 -14.65 7.41
N CYS A 25 -2.30 -13.76 8.15
CA CYS A 25 -2.41 -13.70 9.62
C CYS A 25 -3.79 -13.20 10.06
N ARG A 26 -4.67 -12.96 9.09
CA ARG A 26 -6.03 -12.50 9.29
C ARG A 26 -6.84 -13.56 10.02
N GLY A 27 -7.58 -13.12 11.03
CA GLY A 27 -8.46 -14.00 11.81
C GLY A 27 -7.80 -14.73 12.97
N TYR A 28 -6.50 -14.54 13.22
CA TYR A 28 -5.87 -14.99 14.48
C TYR A 28 -6.03 -13.92 15.57
N PRO A 29 -6.40 -14.29 16.81
CA PRO A 29 -6.49 -13.34 17.90
C PRO A 29 -5.09 -12.79 18.21
N LYS A 30 -4.98 -11.46 18.27
CA LYS A 30 -3.74 -10.76 18.65
C LYS A 30 -3.54 -10.96 20.15
N GLN A 31 -2.42 -11.58 20.53
CA GLN A 31 -2.13 -11.94 21.92
C GLN A 31 -1.09 -11.04 22.58
N ARG A 32 -0.14 -10.51 21.80
CA ARG A 32 0.94 -9.65 22.32
C ARG A 32 1.55 -8.77 21.23
N ILE A 33 2.27 -7.74 21.67
CA ILE A 33 3.05 -6.83 20.83
C ILE A 33 4.53 -7.05 21.13
N CYS A 34 5.34 -7.34 20.11
CA CYS A 34 6.79 -7.47 20.22
C CYS A 34 7.46 -6.25 19.58
N LEU A 35 8.09 -5.41 20.40
CA LEU A 35 8.94 -4.31 19.94
C LEU A 35 10.33 -4.85 19.61
N VAL A 36 10.72 -4.73 18.34
CA VAL A 36 11.98 -5.29 17.83
C VAL A 36 13.07 -4.23 17.79
N GLY A 37 14.27 -4.57 18.28
CA GLY A 37 15.46 -3.73 18.19
C GLY A 37 15.43 -2.50 19.10
N SER A 38 15.79 -1.33 18.56
CA SER A 38 15.90 -0.03 19.25
C SER A 38 14.57 0.59 19.66
N LEU A 39 13.44 0.02 19.25
CA LEU A 39 12.11 0.54 19.59
C LEU A 39 11.81 0.55 21.09
N LYS A 40 12.55 -0.24 21.88
CA LYS A 40 12.46 -0.24 23.35
C LYS A 40 12.83 1.12 23.97
N ASP A 41 13.68 1.89 23.30
CA ASP A 41 14.21 3.16 23.82
C ASP A 41 13.27 4.33 23.48
N ASN A 42 12.32 4.14 22.56
CA ASN A 42 11.35 5.16 22.17
C ASN A 42 10.12 5.12 23.08
N GLU A 43 10.08 6.03 24.05
CA GLU A 43 8.99 6.12 25.03
C GLU A 43 7.62 6.30 24.37
N SER A 44 7.52 7.08 23.29
CA SER A 44 6.24 7.31 22.60
C SER A 44 5.68 6.02 22.01
N VAL A 45 6.54 5.18 21.41
CA VAL A 45 6.14 3.89 20.83
C VAL A 45 5.75 2.90 21.93
N VAL A 46 6.49 2.86 23.03
CA VAL A 46 6.19 2.00 24.18
C VAL A 46 4.85 2.37 24.81
N GLN A 47 4.57 3.67 25.00
CA GLN A 47 3.28 4.13 25.51
C GLN A 47 2.14 3.79 24.54
N ALA A 48 2.32 4.05 23.25
CA ALA A 48 1.32 3.71 22.23
C ALA A 48 1.02 2.21 22.17
N ALA A 49 2.03 1.34 22.34
CA ALA A 49 1.84 -0.10 22.41
C ALA A 49 1.04 -0.51 23.66
N LYS A 50 1.31 0.08 24.82
CA LYS A 50 0.55 -0.18 26.06
C LYS A 50 -0.91 0.26 25.95
N CYS A 51 -1.19 1.38 25.28
CA CYS A 51 -2.54 1.88 25.04
C CYS A 51 -3.42 0.89 24.26
N GLN A 52 -2.83 -0.06 23.53
CA GLN A 52 -3.57 -1.07 22.76
C GLN A 52 -4.11 -2.22 23.62
N GLY A 53 -3.77 -2.26 24.92
CA GLY A 53 -4.30 -3.25 25.86
C GLY A 53 -3.76 -4.68 25.67
N LEU A 54 -2.68 -4.85 24.90
CA LEU A 54 -1.98 -6.12 24.73
C LEU A 54 -0.67 -6.13 25.54
N PRO A 55 -0.23 -7.29 26.06
CA PRO A 55 1.10 -7.45 26.64
C PRO A 55 2.20 -7.01 25.67
N VAL A 56 3.12 -6.16 26.13
CA VAL A 56 4.26 -5.67 25.36
C VAL A 56 5.51 -6.43 25.79
N VAL A 57 6.18 -7.06 24.83
CA VAL A 57 7.47 -7.73 24.98
C VAL A 57 8.53 -7.04 24.11
N TYR A 58 9.79 -7.22 24.48
CA TYR A 58 10.93 -6.64 23.77
C TYR A 58 11.84 -7.77 23.33
N SER A 59 12.33 -7.71 22.10
CA SER A 59 13.33 -8.67 21.59
C SER A 59 14.24 -7.94 20.60
N GLU A 60 15.51 -8.35 20.52
CA GLU A 60 16.45 -7.75 19.57
C GLU A 60 16.14 -8.18 18.13
N SER A 61 15.73 -9.44 17.93
CA SER A 61 15.40 -10.00 16.62
C SER A 61 13.92 -10.35 16.46
N GLY A 62 13.19 -10.64 17.54
CA GLY A 62 11.81 -11.12 17.48
C GLY A 62 11.67 -12.59 17.05
N GLU A 63 12.78 -13.28 16.77
CA GLU A 63 12.78 -14.68 16.31
C GLU A 63 12.19 -15.64 17.34
N GLU A 64 12.40 -15.34 18.62
CA GLU A 64 11.85 -16.08 19.76
C GLU A 64 10.32 -16.22 19.70
N PHE A 65 9.65 -15.24 19.09
CA PHE A 65 8.20 -15.20 18.96
C PHE A 65 7.70 -15.47 17.53
N ALA A 66 8.60 -15.68 16.56
CA ALA A 66 8.23 -15.84 15.15
C ALA A 66 7.39 -17.11 14.86
N GLY A 67 7.36 -18.05 15.80
CA GLY A 67 6.47 -19.22 15.77
C GLY A 67 5.04 -18.93 16.22
N ASP A 68 4.78 -17.80 16.87
CA ASP A 68 3.49 -17.45 17.44
C ASP A 68 2.72 -16.47 16.54
N ARG A 69 1.70 -16.99 15.83
CA ARG A 69 0.83 -16.22 14.93
C ARG A 69 0.01 -15.14 15.64
N GLY A 70 -0.10 -15.20 16.97
CA GLY A 70 -0.76 -14.18 17.78
C GLY A 70 0.15 -12.98 18.12
N THR A 71 1.43 -13.02 17.76
CA THR A 71 2.38 -11.93 18.02
C THR A 71 2.33 -10.88 16.92
N VAL A 72 2.12 -9.62 17.31
CA VAL A 72 2.25 -8.47 16.42
C VAL A 72 3.66 -7.91 16.58
N PHE A 73 4.45 -7.96 15.52
CA PHE A 73 5.82 -7.43 15.51
C PHE A 73 5.81 -5.97 15.10
N VAL A 74 6.66 -5.18 15.74
CA VAL A 74 6.86 -3.78 15.42
C VAL A 74 8.31 -3.62 15.03
N VAL A 75 8.56 -3.12 13.82
CA VAL A 75 9.88 -3.01 13.22
C VAL A 75 10.03 -1.62 12.60
N GLU A 76 11.18 -0.97 12.79
CA GLU A 76 11.46 0.38 12.28
C GLU A 76 11.51 0.44 10.75
N ASN A 77 12.13 -0.57 10.13
CA ASN A 77 12.39 -0.61 8.69
C ASN A 77 11.78 -1.87 8.07
N PHE A 78 11.07 -1.71 6.95
CA PHE A 78 10.45 -2.82 6.21
C PHE A 78 11.40 -3.40 5.17
N GLU A 79 12.65 -3.60 5.58
CA GLU A 79 13.76 -4.02 4.74
C GLU A 79 14.66 -4.99 5.50
N GLY A 80 15.38 -5.82 4.74
CA GLY A 80 16.34 -6.77 5.30
C GLY A 80 15.75 -8.14 5.67
N PRO A 81 16.62 -9.10 5.97
CA PRO A 81 16.25 -10.51 6.15
C PRO A 81 15.30 -10.72 7.33
N LEU A 82 15.45 -9.92 8.39
CA LEU A 82 14.60 -10.02 9.57
C LEU A 82 13.13 -9.70 9.26
N PHE A 83 12.89 -8.59 8.57
CA PHE A 83 11.56 -8.20 8.13
C PHE A 83 10.94 -9.27 7.22
N GLU A 84 11.72 -9.77 6.25
CA GLU A 84 11.30 -10.82 5.32
C GLU A 84 10.91 -12.12 6.03
N GLN A 85 11.58 -12.47 7.13
CA GLN A 85 11.26 -13.64 7.94
C GLN A 85 9.99 -13.42 8.77
N LEU A 86 9.89 -12.28 9.48
CA LEU A 86 8.76 -11.99 10.37
C LEU A 86 7.45 -11.86 9.60
N LYS A 87 7.47 -11.18 8.44
CA LYS A 87 6.27 -10.94 7.65
C LYS A 87 5.60 -12.23 7.15
N GLN A 88 6.35 -13.32 6.98
CA GLN A 88 5.82 -14.58 6.45
C GLN A 88 4.85 -15.28 7.41
N ARG A 89 5.01 -15.05 8.72
CA ARG A 89 4.33 -15.85 9.75
C ARG A 89 3.45 -15.03 10.69
N SER A 90 3.66 -13.71 10.74
CA SER A 90 3.03 -12.83 11.72
C SER A 90 2.73 -11.45 11.14
N LEU A 91 1.87 -10.70 11.82
CA LEU A 91 1.56 -9.32 11.47
C LEU A 91 2.74 -8.42 11.85
N VAL A 92 3.28 -7.68 10.88
CA VAL A 92 4.36 -6.71 11.09
C VAL A 92 3.81 -5.29 10.93
N LEU A 93 4.06 -4.43 11.89
CA LEU A 93 3.65 -3.03 11.89
C LEU A 93 4.88 -2.12 11.97
N GLY A 94 4.76 -0.93 11.39
CA GLY A 94 5.70 0.17 11.61
C GLY A 94 5.41 0.87 12.94
N PRO A 95 6.41 1.53 13.55
CA PRO A 95 6.22 2.32 14.76
C PRO A 95 5.21 3.45 14.55
N LEU A 96 5.12 4.02 13.33
CA LEU A 96 4.20 5.11 13.05
C LEU A 96 2.72 4.67 13.13
N VAL A 97 2.40 3.45 12.68
CA VAL A 97 1.03 2.89 12.83
C VAL A 97 0.64 2.82 14.29
N LEU A 98 1.53 2.40 15.19
CA LEU A 98 1.22 2.36 16.63
C LEU A 98 0.83 3.73 17.15
N LEU A 99 1.63 4.75 16.82
CA LEU A 99 1.38 6.13 17.24
C LEU A 99 0.04 6.63 16.68
N GLN A 100 -0.23 6.39 15.40
CA GLN A 100 -1.49 6.78 14.75
C GLN A 100 -2.69 6.03 15.34
N CYS A 101 -2.55 4.73 15.63
CA CYS A 101 -3.61 3.93 16.24
C CYS A 101 -3.91 4.37 17.68
N ALA A 102 -2.88 4.67 18.47
CA ALA A 102 -3.04 5.14 19.84
C ALA A 102 -3.70 6.52 19.89
N GLU A 103 -3.28 7.47 19.05
CA GLU A 103 -3.88 8.80 18.99
C GLU A 103 -5.34 8.77 18.53
N ARG A 104 -5.65 7.99 17.49
CA ARG A 104 -7.02 7.88 16.95
C ARG A 104 -7.90 6.93 17.76
N SER A 105 -7.35 6.26 18.79
CA SER A 105 -8.04 5.22 19.57
C SER A 105 -8.68 4.14 18.69
N ILE A 106 -8.00 3.75 17.61
CA ILE A 106 -8.46 2.70 16.68
C ILE A 106 -7.69 1.39 16.92
N PRO A 107 -8.33 0.23 16.66
CA PRO A 107 -7.65 -1.05 16.73
C PRO A 107 -6.61 -1.18 15.62
N PHE A 108 -5.65 -2.09 15.81
CA PHE A 108 -4.69 -2.44 14.76
C PHE A 108 -5.39 -2.88 13.47
N PRO A 109 -4.90 -2.45 12.30
CA PRO A 109 -5.53 -2.82 11.04
C PRO A 109 -5.48 -4.34 10.84
N ASP A 110 -6.62 -4.95 10.52
CA ASP A 110 -6.73 -6.40 10.29
C ASP A 110 -6.67 -6.74 8.81
N LYS A 111 -5.51 -6.42 8.20
CA LYS A 111 -5.29 -6.67 6.76
C LYS A 111 -4.44 -7.91 6.48
N GLY A 112 -3.95 -8.60 7.51
CA GLY A 112 -3.14 -9.82 7.41
C GLY A 112 -1.81 -9.65 6.68
N ARG A 113 -1.34 -8.41 6.53
CA ARG A 113 -0.14 -8.03 5.78
C ARG A 113 0.60 -6.90 6.52
N PRO A 114 1.89 -6.67 6.24
CA PRO A 114 2.62 -5.60 6.88
C PRO A 114 2.07 -4.21 6.58
N ILE A 115 2.08 -3.32 7.58
CA ILE A 115 1.62 -1.93 7.44
C ILE A 115 2.59 -0.99 8.16
N TYR A 116 3.16 -0.05 7.42
CA TYR A 116 4.15 0.91 7.88
C TYR A 116 3.52 2.19 8.46
N ASN A 117 2.46 2.68 7.81
CA ASN A 117 1.68 3.84 8.24
C ASN A 117 0.22 3.73 7.73
N LEU A 118 -0.63 4.68 8.14
CA LEU A 118 -2.04 4.77 7.75
C LEU A 118 -2.31 5.94 6.78
N ALA A 119 -1.30 6.39 6.02
CA ALA A 119 -1.42 7.55 5.13
C ALA A 119 -2.44 7.34 4.00
N MET A 120 -2.65 6.09 3.59
CA MET A 120 -3.61 5.68 2.56
C MET A 120 -4.71 4.75 3.10
N ASP A 121 -4.96 4.77 4.41
CA ASP A 121 -6.02 3.93 4.98
C ASP A 121 -7.41 4.33 4.44
N GLY A 122 -8.26 3.33 4.26
CA GLY A 122 -9.57 3.50 3.62
C GLY A 122 -9.55 3.63 2.10
N LEU A 123 -8.39 3.86 1.46
CA LEU A 123 -8.32 3.95 0.00
C LEU A 123 -8.41 2.58 -0.66
N VAL A 124 -9.12 2.55 -1.79
CA VAL A 124 -9.20 1.43 -2.71
C VAL A 124 -8.64 1.85 -4.05
N ILE A 125 -7.54 1.25 -4.46
CA ILE A 125 -6.75 1.63 -5.63
C ILE A 125 -6.84 0.55 -6.70
N VAL A 126 -6.92 0.99 -7.95
CA VAL A 126 -6.75 0.14 -9.13
C VAL A 126 -5.58 0.64 -9.96
N PHE A 127 -4.76 -0.29 -10.43
CA PHE A 127 -3.64 0.02 -11.32
C PHE A 127 -3.99 -0.26 -12.78
N THR A 128 -3.47 0.57 -13.67
CA THR A 128 -3.66 0.40 -15.11
C THR A 128 -2.53 0.98 -15.95
N GLY A 129 -2.31 0.41 -17.14
CA GLY A 129 -1.39 0.98 -18.13
C GLY A 129 0.10 0.77 -17.86
N PHE A 130 0.46 -0.02 -16.84
CA PHE A 130 1.85 -0.35 -16.53
C PHE A 130 2.41 -1.41 -17.47
N LYS A 131 3.56 -1.11 -18.08
CA LYS A 131 4.30 -2.06 -18.94
C LYS A 131 5.26 -2.94 -18.14
N SER A 132 5.88 -2.37 -17.10
CA SER A 132 6.84 -3.07 -16.25
C SER A 132 6.10 -3.80 -15.12
N ARG A 133 6.25 -5.12 -15.07
CA ARG A 133 5.68 -5.93 -13.98
C ARG A 133 6.36 -5.63 -12.64
N SER A 134 7.68 -5.43 -12.62
CA SER A 134 8.42 -5.16 -11.38
C SER A 134 8.00 -3.83 -10.75
N GLU A 135 7.86 -2.79 -11.57
CA GLU A 135 7.40 -1.47 -11.13
C GLU A 135 5.99 -1.54 -10.55
N LEU A 136 5.09 -2.28 -11.21
CA LEU A 136 3.74 -2.51 -10.70
C LEU A 136 3.74 -3.25 -9.36
N CYS A 137 4.60 -4.27 -9.19
CA CYS A 137 4.75 -4.99 -7.91
C CYS A 137 5.17 -4.04 -6.79
N GLU A 138 6.16 -3.19 -7.06
CA GLU A 138 6.69 -2.24 -6.10
C GLU A 138 5.63 -1.24 -5.66
N LEU A 139 4.94 -0.59 -6.60
CA LEU A 139 3.88 0.38 -6.31
C LEU A 139 2.71 -0.25 -5.54
N LEU A 140 2.33 -1.48 -5.88
CA LEU A 140 1.32 -2.24 -5.16
C LEU A 140 1.76 -2.51 -3.71
N LEU A 141 3.02 -2.91 -3.51
CA LEU A 141 3.58 -3.18 -2.20
C LEU A 141 3.62 -1.92 -1.33
N LEU A 142 4.09 -0.79 -1.89
CA LEU A 142 4.09 0.51 -1.21
C LEU A 142 2.67 0.93 -0.80
N SER A 143 1.70 0.75 -1.72
CA SER A 143 0.29 1.03 -1.42
C SER A 143 -0.21 0.20 -0.24
N HIS A 144 0.16 -1.07 -0.17
CA HIS A 144 -0.20 -1.94 0.95
C HIS A 144 0.45 -1.54 2.27
N TYR A 145 1.74 -1.17 2.23
CA TYR A 145 2.45 -0.69 3.42
C TYR A 145 1.86 0.60 3.96
N MET A 146 1.30 1.47 3.11
CA MET A 146 0.61 2.68 3.55
C MET A 146 -0.87 2.46 3.94
N GLY A 147 -1.32 1.21 3.97
CA GLY A 147 -2.67 0.85 4.40
C GLY A 147 -3.71 0.85 3.28
N ALA A 148 -3.38 1.08 2.01
CA ALA A 148 -4.37 1.00 0.93
C ALA A 148 -4.83 -0.44 0.64
N SER A 149 -6.02 -0.57 0.08
CA SER A 149 -6.54 -1.80 -0.51
C SER A 149 -6.38 -1.73 -2.03
N VAL A 150 -5.80 -2.76 -2.64
CA VAL A 150 -5.62 -2.79 -4.10
C VAL A 150 -6.59 -3.81 -4.69
N ARG A 151 -7.23 -3.45 -5.80
CA ARG A 151 -8.15 -4.33 -6.54
C ARG A 151 -7.65 -4.50 -7.96
N ASP A 152 -7.81 -5.71 -8.49
CA ASP A 152 -7.65 -5.93 -9.92
C ASP A 152 -8.83 -5.32 -10.68
N LYS A 153 -10.01 -5.87 -10.42
CA LYS A 153 -11.21 -5.54 -11.17
C LYS A 153 -11.67 -4.14 -10.78
N PHE A 154 -11.95 -3.34 -11.80
CA PHE A 154 -12.55 -2.04 -11.61
C PHE A 154 -13.99 -2.20 -11.15
N SER A 155 -14.35 -1.54 -10.05
CA SER A 155 -15.71 -1.52 -9.51
C SER A 155 -16.05 -0.11 -9.06
N SER A 156 -16.99 0.52 -9.77
CA SER A 156 -17.38 1.91 -9.57
C SER A 156 -17.84 2.25 -8.16
N ARG A 157 -18.37 1.27 -7.41
CA ARG A 157 -18.84 1.47 -6.03
C ARG A 157 -17.73 1.46 -4.99
N THR A 158 -16.61 0.79 -5.28
CA THR A 158 -15.59 0.50 -4.25
C THR A 158 -14.27 1.19 -4.53
N VAL A 159 -13.93 1.43 -5.79
CA VAL A 159 -12.67 2.07 -6.19
C VAL A 159 -12.73 3.55 -5.86
N THR A 160 -11.70 4.03 -5.18
CA THR A 160 -11.56 5.44 -4.79
C THR A 160 -10.59 6.20 -5.68
N HIS A 161 -9.54 5.54 -6.16
CA HIS A 161 -8.46 6.15 -6.95
C HIS A 161 -7.98 5.17 -8.01
N CYS A 162 -7.62 5.70 -9.18
CA CYS A 162 -6.95 4.95 -10.22
C CYS A 162 -5.50 5.43 -10.34
N VAL A 163 -4.54 4.52 -10.35
CA VAL A 163 -3.14 4.84 -10.66
C VAL A 163 -2.85 4.37 -12.08
N ALA A 164 -2.47 5.29 -12.95
CA ALA A 164 -2.29 5.03 -14.37
C ALA A 164 -0.93 5.53 -14.89
N ASP A 165 -0.26 4.70 -15.69
CA ASP A 165 0.95 5.08 -16.43
C ASP A 165 0.65 5.42 -17.91
N CYS A 166 -0.41 4.83 -18.48
CA CYS A 166 -0.87 5.09 -19.84
C CYS A 166 -2.36 5.47 -19.87
N VAL A 167 -2.73 6.38 -20.77
CA VAL A 167 -4.10 6.92 -20.90
C VAL A 167 -5.05 6.09 -21.79
N THR A 168 -4.54 5.03 -22.43
CA THR A 168 -5.28 4.28 -23.46
C THR A 168 -5.92 2.99 -22.93
N SER A 169 -6.11 2.86 -21.62
CA SER A 169 -6.67 1.64 -21.05
C SER A 169 -8.16 1.77 -20.76
N ALA A 170 -8.91 0.67 -20.88
CA ALA A 170 -10.32 0.64 -20.52
C ALA A 170 -10.57 1.05 -19.05
N LYS A 171 -9.64 0.71 -18.13
CA LYS A 171 -9.73 1.15 -16.72
C LYS A 171 -9.51 2.66 -16.57
N TYR A 172 -8.69 3.28 -17.41
CA TYR A 172 -8.49 4.73 -17.43
C TYR A 172 -9.76 5.45 -17.91
N GLU A 173 -10.31 5.03 -19.05
CA GLU A 173 -11.53 5.61 -19.61
C GLU A 173 -12.72 5.50 -18.64
N LEU A 174 -12.86 4.35 -17.96
CA LEU A 174 -13.89 4.16 -16.94
C LEU A 174 -13.67 5.05 -15.71
N SER A 175 -12.41 5.26 -15.30
CA SER A 175 -12.11 6.13 -14.16
C SER A 175 -12.44 7.59 -14.50
N ASP A 176 -12.09 8.03 -15.71
CA ASP A 176 -12.39 9.38 -16.20
C ASP A 176 -13.90 9.61 -16.34
N ALA A 177 -14.63 8.63 -16.90
CA ALA A 177 -16.08 8.70 -17.07
C ALA A 177 -16.86 8.72 -15.74
N LEU A 178 -16.26 8.23 -14.66
CA LEU A 178 -16.87 8.16 -13.33
C LEU A 178 -16.32 9.21 -12.36
N ASP A 179 -15.52 10.16 -12.86
CA ASP A 179 -14.83 11.19 -12.07
C ASP A 179 -14.02 10.61 -10.89
N ILE A 180 -13.47 9.41 -11.07
CA ILE A 180 -12.53 8.81 -10.12
C ILE A 180 -11.16 9.46 -10.36
N PRO A 181 -10.49 10.00 -9.32
CA PRO A 181 -9.17 10.61 -9.45
C PRO A 181 -8.15 9.67 -10.10
N ILE A 182 -7.52 10.13 -11.19
CA ILE A 182 -6.47 9.41 -11.90
C ILE A 182 -5.11 10.02 -11.53
N MET A 183 -4.36 9.25 -10.75
CA MET A 183 -3.05 9.60 -10.24
C MET A 183 -1.94 8.96 -11.07
N LYS A 184 -0.79 9.61 -11.15
CA LYS A 184 0.43 8.98 -11.68
C LYS A 184 1.16 8.19 -10.60
N LYS A 185 2.16 7.40 -10.99
CA LYS A 185 3.00 6.63 -10.04
C LYS A 185 3.75 7.52 -9.06
N GLU A 186 4.12 8.74 -9.45
CA GLU A 186 4.84 9.70 -8.62
C GLU A 186 4.06 10.05 -7.35
N TRP A 187 2.73 10.00 -7.40
CA TRP A 187 1.86 10.18 -6.24
C TRP A 187 2.14 9.18 -5.13
N LEU A 188 2.31 7.89 -5.47
CA LEU A 188 2.64 6.84 -4.51
C LEU A 188 4.07 6.97 -4.00
N LEU A 189 5.00 7.35 -4.86
CA LEU A 189 6.41 7.53 -4.50
C LEU A 189 6.59 8.73 -3.56
N GLU A 190 5.94 9.85 -3.83
CA GLU A 190 5.92 11.03 -2.95
C GLU A 190 5.23 10.70 -1.62
N ALA A 191 4.10 9.98 -1.65
CA ALA A 191 3.45 9.52 -0.43
C ALA A 191 4.36 8.63 0.44
N TRP A 192 5.14 7.74 -0.18
CA TRP A 192 6.10 6.90 0.52
C TRP A 192 7.34 7.67 1.00
N ALA A 193 7.73 8.76 0.31
CA ALA A 193 8.79 9.64 0.79
C ALA A 193 8.39 10.31 2.13
N HIS A 194 7.12 10.67 2.29
CA HIS A 194 6.54 11.21 3.53
C HIS A 194 6.13 10.13 4.54
N ARG A 195 6.57 8.88 4.39
CA ARG A 195 6.08 7.76 5.21
C ARG A 195 6.28 7.89 6.72
N ASN A 196 7.21 8.73 7.16
CA ASN A 196 7.56 8.95 8.56
C ASN A 196 6.79 10.11 9.20
N GLU A 197 6.00 10.84 8.41
CA GLU A 197 5.21 11.97 8.89
C GLU A 197 3.88 11.51 9.46
N LYS A 198 3.68 11.77 10.75
CA LYS A 198 2.52 11.29 11.51
C LYS A 198 1.18 11.82 10.99
N ASP A 199 1.14 13.09 10.62
CA ASP A 199 -0.07 13.79 10.18
C ASP A 199 -0.26 13.77 8.66
N PHE A 200 0.64 13.10 7.93
CA PHE A 200 0.56 13.03 6.49
C PHE A 200 -0.61 12.15 6.04
N SER A 201 -1.42 12.70 5.15
CA SER A 201 -2.48 11.98 4.45
C SER A 201 -2.41 12.26 2.97
N VAL A 202 -2.59 11.20 2.19
CA VAL A 202 -2.44 11.27 0.73
C VAL A 202 -3.60 12.02 0.04
N THR A 203 -4.72 12.22 0.75
CA THR A 203 -5.89 12.96 0.26
C THR A 203 -5.80 14.47 0.53
N SER A 204 -4.71 14.93 1.16
CA SER A 204 -4.46 16.36 1.38
C SER A 204 -4.39 17.13 0.05
N GLU A 205 -4.87 18.39 0.07
CA GLU A 205 -4.93 19.24 -1.13
C GLU A 205 -3.54 19.43 -1.79
N SER A 206 -2.48 19.45 -0.98
CA SER A 206 -1.09 19.57 -1.43
C SER A 206 -0.63 18.42 -2.34
N MET A 207 -1.18 17.22 -2.16
CA MET A 207 -0.85 16.04 -2.97
C MET A 207 -1.71 15.97 -4.24
N ARG A 208 -3.00 16.30 -4.13
CA ARG A 208 -3.96 16.19 -5.24
C ARG A 208 -3.58 17.06 -6.44
N GLY A 209 -3.17 18.30 -6.22
CA GLY A 209 -2.89 19.24 -7.30
C GLY A 209 -1.62 18.95 -8.12
N LYS A 210 -0.68 18.16 -7.59
CA LYS A 210 0.63 17.91 -8.24
C LYS A 210 0.64 16.71 -9.17
N THR A 211 -0.17 15.70 -8.87
CA THR A 211 -0.05 14.37 -9.47
C THR A 211 -1.33 13.86 -10.13
N GLU A 212 -2.45 14.57 -9.98
CA GLU A 212 -3.65 14.30 -10.77
C GLU A 212 -3.34 14.58 -12.25
N THR A 213 -3.66 13.61 -13.11
CA THR A 213 -3.52 13.81 -14.56
C THR A 213 -4.62 14.77 -15.01
N THR A 214 -4.26 15.97 -15.45
CA THR A 214 -5.23 16.91 -16.04
C THR A 214 -5.94 16.26 -17.23
N LYS A 215 -7.28 16.22 -17.19
CA LYS A 215 -8.14 15.68 -18.26
C LYS A 215 -7.65 16.19 -19.62
N GLY A 216 -7.23 15.26 -20.49
CA GLY A 216 -6.85 15.55 -21.88
C GLY A 216 -5.38 15.92 -22.17
N ARG A 217 -4.46 15.87 -21.20
CA ARG A 217 -3.04 16.18 -21.50
C ARG A 217 -2.06 15.30 -20.71
N CYS A 218 -1.85 14.07 -21.18
CA CYS A 218 -0.56 13.40 -21.01
C CYS A 218 0.19 13.55 -22.32
N SER A 219 1.27 14.33 -22.29
CA SER A 219 2.24 14.46 -23.36
C SER A 219 2.71 13.08 -23.81
N LEU A 220 2.27 12.68 -25.00
CA LEU A 220 3.03 11.77 -25.83
C LEU A 220 4.40 12.42 -26.03
N VAL A 221 5.39 12.06 -25.21
CA VAL A 221 6.78 12.25 -25.61
C VAL A 221 7.03 11.19 -26.66
N SER A 222 6.63 11.50 -27.89
CA SER A 222 7.02 10.73 -29.07
C SER A 222 8.54 10.84 -29.21
N PRO A 223 9.29 9.72 -29.22
CA PRO A 223 10.69 9.76 -29.61
C PRO A 223 10.72 10.11 -31.09
N SER A 224 10.96 11.39 -31.36
CA SER A 224 10.98 11.92 -32.71
C SER A 224 12.31 11.53 -33.35
N SER A 225 12.23 10.57 -34.27
CA SER A 225 13.05 10.46 -35.48
C SER A 225 14.58 10.36 -35.28
N VAL A 226 15.07 9.11 -35.16
CA VAL A 226 16.38 8.77 -35.74
C VAL A 226 16.23 8.89 -37.26
N ARG A 227 16.74 9.97 -37.84
CA ARG A 227 16.89 10.08 -39.29
C ARG A 227 18.01 9.12 -39.70
N PHE A 228 17.66 8.07 -40.43
CA PHE A 228 18.60 7.46 -41.38
C PHE A 228 18.84 8.48 -42.48
N THR A 229 20.09 8.88 -42.67
CA THR A 229 20.57 9.42 -43.93
C THR A 229 21.54 8.41 -44.50
N ASP A 230 21.09 7.69 -45.53
CA ASP A 230 21.96 7.02 -46.48
C ASP A 230 22.78 8.08 -47.22
N ALA A 231 24.11 7.89 -47.24
CA ALA A 231 25.03 8.36 -48.27
C ALA A 231 26.28 7.47 -48.24
#